data_AF-A0A1Q3HR02-F1
#
_entry.id   AF-A0A1Q3HR02-F1
#
_cell.length_a   1.000
_cell.length_b   1.000
_cell.length_c   1.000
_cell.angle_alpha   90.00
_cell.angle_beta   90.00
_cell.angle_gamma   90.00
#
_symmetry.space_group_name_H-M   'P 1'
#
loop_
_entity.id
_entity.type
_entity.pdbx_description
1 polymer ?
#
loop_
_entity_poly.entity_id
_entity_poly.type
_entity_poly.pdbx_seq_one_letter_code
_entity_poly.pdbx_strand_id
1 'polypeptide(L)'
;MLAWSFMRQVVMCLLLVACRPVEKAPIPWSTGTIHEVAGPGGPRKPGKRPEKREPKQPPDRPVNKNRCLDSAAAGSVVWTAFCRDIKDDSIRKRCFAVGLESEQRRNGFCNNFF
;
A
#
# COMPACT_ATOMS: atom_id res chain seq x y z
N MET A 1 5.44 -54.61 4.12
CA MET A 1 5.38 -53.36 3.30
C MET A 1 4.54 -52.28 4.00
N LEU A 2 4.82 -51.93 5.27
CA LEU A 2 4.07 -50.89 6.02
C LEU A 2 4.96 -49.78 6.62
N ALA A 3 6.28 -49.84 6.42
CA ALA A 3 7.20 -48.86 7.01
C ALA A 3 7.32 -47.55 6.19
N TRP A 4 6.87 -47.54 4.93
CA TRP A 4 7.09 -46.40 4.03
C TRP A 4 6.06 -45.28 4.19
N SER A 5 4.83 -45.60 4.59
CA SER A 5 3.76 -44.59 4.76
C SER A 5 3.95 -43.73 6.00
N PHE A 6 4.52 -44.26 7.08
CA PHE A 6 4.72 -43.50 8.32
C PHE A 6 5.77 -42.39 8.15
N MET A 7 6.83 -42.62 7.36
CA MET A 7 7.88 -41.64 7.14
C MET A 7 7.39 -40.42 6.35
N ARG A 8 6.40 -40.58 5.45
CA ARG A 8 5.77 -39.47 4.72
C ARG A 8 4.91 -38.58 5.61
N GLN A 9 4.22 -39.15 6.61
CA GLN A 9 3.36 -38.39 7.51
C GLN A 9 4.17 -37.44 8.42
N VAL A 10 5.35 -37.88 8.88
CA VAL A 10 6.21 -37.08 9.77
C VAL A 10 6.85 -35.89 9.04
N VAL A 11 7.24 -36.07 7.77
CA VAL A 11 7.83 -34.99 6.96
C VAL A 11 6.81 -33.90 6.61
N MET A 12 5.53 -34.24 6.39
CA MET A 12 4.47 -33.24 6.20
C MET A 12 4.19 -32.41 7.46
N CYS A 13 4.29 -33.01 8.65
CA CYS A 13 4.13 -32.24 9.90
C CYS A 13 5.29 -31.27 10.13
N LEU A 14 6.53 -31.64 9.79
CA LEU A 14 7.70 -30.75 9.92
C LEU A 14 7.66 -29.56 8.95
N LEU A 15 7.06 -29.72 7.77
CA LEU A 15 6.88 -28.61 6.82
C LEU A 15 5.75 -27.64 7.20
N LEU A 16 4.80 -28.04 8.05
CA LEU A 16 3.69 -27.19 8.49
C LEU A 16 4.05 -26.25 9.66
N VAL A 17 5.16 -26.47 10.37
CA VAL A 17 5.57 -25.62 11.51
C VAL A 17 6.34 -24.37 11.06
N ALA A 18 6.81 -24.31 9.80
CA ALA A 18 7.61 -23.19 9.30
C ALA A 18 6.81 -22.00 8.73
N CYS A 19 5.48 -22.05 8.72
CA CYS A 19 4.62 -20.95 8.27
C CYS A 19 3.88 -20.31 9.45
N ARG A 20 4.60 -19.57 10.30
CA ARG A 20 3.97 -18.53 11.14
C ARG A 20 3.76 -17.27 10.28
N PRO A 21 2.51 -16.83 10.02
CA PRO A 21 2.28 -15.49 9.51
C PRO A 21 2.42 -14.47 10.64
N VAL A 22 3.35 -13.54 10.44
CA VAL A 22 3.29 -12.10 10.79
C VAL A 22 2.71 -11.73 12.17
N GLU A 23 3.60 -11.31 13.08
CA GLU A 23 3.33 -10.12 13.90
C GLU A 23 4.30 -9.04 13.43
N LYS A 24 3.82 -8.21 12.50
CA LYS A 24 4.48 -6.98 12.13
C LYS A 24 4.29 -6.03 13.30
N ALA A 25 5.36 -5.86 14.08
CA ALA A 25 5.42 -4.89 15.16
C ALA A 25 4.86 -3.54 14.69
N PRO A 26 3.98 -2.88 15.48
CA PRO A 26 3.59 -1.52 15.18
C PRO A 26 4.84 -0.65 15.28
N ILE A 27 5.20 -0.02 14.17
CA ILE A 27 6.25 1.01 14.12
C ILE A 27 5.76 2.15 15.03
N PRO A 28 6.41 2.45 16.17
CA PRO A 28 6.10 3.65 16.91
C PRO A 28 6.69 4.82 16.11
N TRP A 29 5.83 5.48 15.34
CA TRP A 29 6.13 6.80 14.83
C TRP A 29 6.00 7.78 15.99
N SER A 30 7.02 8.63 16.14
CA SER A 30 7.11 9.73 17.12
C SER A 30 7.53 9.26 18.51
N THR A 31 8.61 9.77 19.10
CA THR A 31 8.86 11.20 19.28
C THR A 31 10.37 11.41 19.42
N GLY A 32 10.95 12.27 18.58
CA GLY A 32 12.32 12.74 18.79
C GLY A 32 12.41 13.40 20.16
N THR A 33 13.08 12.74 21.09
CA THR A 33 13.41 13.31 22.39
C THR A 33 14.64 14.19 22.17
N ILE A 34 14.41 15.44 21.77
CA ILE A 34 15.41 16.48 21.95
C ILE A 34 15.52 16.74 23.47
N HIS A 35 16.49 16.11 24.12
CA HIS A 35 17.04 16.69 25.36
C HIS A 35 17.87 17.90 24.96
N GLU A 36 17.17 19.01 24.68
CA GLU A 36 17.77 20.31 24.53
C GLU A 36 18.05 20.83 25.94
N VAL A 37 19.34 20.85 26.28
CA VAL A 37 19.92 21.50 27.45
C VAL A 37 19.32 22.89 27.65
N ALA A 38 18.80 23.13 28.85
CA ALA A 38 18.17 24.38 29.25
C ALA A 38 19.12 25.58 29.11
N GLY A 39 18.84 26.48 28.17
CA GLY A 39 19.41 27.82 28.09
C GLY A 39 18.37 28.88 28.48
N PRO A 40 18.68 29.88 29.32
CA PRO A 40 17.69 30.84 29.80
C PRO A 40 17.48 32.00 28.82
N GLY A 41 16.22 32.43 28.70
CA GLY A 41 15.89 33.84 28.44
C GLY A 41 15.61 34.25 26.98
N GLY A 42 14.34 34.53 26.69
CA GLY A 42 13.95 35.34 25.54
C GLY A 42 12.43 35.39 25.35
N PRO A 43 11.80 36.57 25.19
CA PRO A 43 10.35 36.66 24.97
C PRO A 43 10.00 36.16 23.56
N ARG A 44 9.30 35.02 23.47
CA ARG A 44 8.80 34.48 22.20
C ARG A 44 7.59 35.29 21.72
N LYS A 45 7.75 35.98 20.60
CA LYS A 45 6.65 36.59 19.83
C LYS A 45 5.58 35.53 19.49
N PRO A 46 4.28 35.87 19.42
CA PRO A 46 3.25 34.92 19.01
C PRO A 46 3.50 34.48 17.56
N GLY A 47 3.97 33.24 17.39
CA GLY A 47 4.18 32.63 16.08
C GLY A 47 2.84 32.50 15.35
N LYS A 48 2.74 33.06 14.15
CA LYS A 48 1.59 32.87 13.27
C LYS A 48 1.36 31.37 13.05
N ARG A 49 0.14 30.92 13.34
CA ARG A 49 -0.37 29.58 13.05
C ARG A 49 0.04 29.18 11.62
N PRO A 50 0.68 28.02 11.40
CA PRO A 50 1.03 27.60 10.04
C PRO A 50 -0.24 27.55 9.20
N GLU A 51 -0.23 28.34 8.14
CA GLU A 51 -1.30 28.40 7.15
C GLU A 51 -1.53 26.98 6.62
N LYS A 52 -2.77 26.49 6.78
CA LYS A 52 -3.23 25.22 6.25
C LYS A 52 -3.09 25.30 4.72
N ARG A 53 -1.96 24.84 4.18
CA ARG A 53 -1.78 24.71 2.73
C ARG A 53 -2.81 23.70 2.27
N GLU A 54 -3.88 24.19 1.67
CA GLU A 54 -4.79 23.35 0.92
C GLU A 54 -3.94 22.57 -0.11
N PRO A 55 -3.99 21.22 -0.09
CA PRO A 55 -3.33 20.45 -1.12
C PRO A 55 -3.93 20.89 -2.45
N LYS A 56 -3.16 21.60 -3.28
CA LYS A 56 -3.55 21.89 -4.66
C LYS A 56 -3.88 20.55 -5.29
N GLN A 57 -5.15 20.35 -5.62
CA GLN A 57 -5.63 19.13 -6.26
C GLN A 57 -4.75 18.92 -7.50
N PRO A 58 -4.07 17.76 -7.63
CA PRO A 58 -3.25 17.52 -8.80
C PRO A 58 -4.12 17.67 -10.06
N PRO A 59 -3.56 18.17 -11.17
CA PRO A 59 -4.30 18.38 -12.41
C PRO A 59 -5.04 17.10 -12.82
N ASP A 60 -6.24 17.23 -13.38
CA ASP A 60 -7.06 16.10 -13.83
C ASP A 60 -6.23 15.22 -14.77
N ARG A 61 -5.82 14.05 -14.28
CA ARG A 61 -4.96 13.12 -15.03
C ARG A 61 -5.85 12.23 -15.88
N PRO A 62 -5.54 12.05 -17.17
CA PRO A 62 -6.41 11.29 -18.07
C PRO A 62 -6.57 9.85 -17.58
N VAL A 63 -7.79 9.33 -17.66
CA VAL A 63 -8.09 7.93 -17.39
C VAL A 63 -8.29 7.24 -18.74
N ASN A 64 -7.21 6.68 -19.27
CA ASN A 64 -7.19 6.02 -20.57
C ASN A 64 -6.51 4.65 -20.48
N LYS A 65 -6.67 3.84 -21.54
CA LYS A 65 -6.16 2.47 -21.61
C LYS A 65 -4.66 2.38 -21.39
N ASN A 66 -3.88 3.23 -22.07
CA ASN A 66 -2.41 3.20 -21.98
C ASN A 66 -1.96 3.43 -20.53
N ARG A 67 -2.51 4.44 -19.87
CA ARG A 67 -2.19 4.75 -18.47
C ARG A 67 -2.65 3.65 -17.51
N CYS A 68 -3.76 2.97 -17.81
CA CYS A 68 -4.21 1.82 -17.05
C CYS A 68 -3.16 0.68 -17.12
N LEU A 69 -2.70 0.35 -18.32
CA LEU A 69 -1.69 -0.68 -18.55
C LEU A 69 -0.34 -0.30 -17.92
N ASP A 70 0.10 0.96 -18.06
CA ASP A 70 1.30 1.46 -17.40
C ASP A 70 1.20 1.33 -15.88
N SER A 71 0.03 1.62 -15.31
CA SER A 71 -0.23 1.48 -13.88
C SER A 71 -0.29 0.02 -13.43
N ALA A 72 -0.75 -0.90 -14.30
CA ALA A 72 -0.73 -2.33 -14.04
C ALA A 72 0.72 -2.84 -13.93
N ALA A 73 1.56 -2.44 -14.87
CA ALA A 73 2.98 -2.81 -14.90
C ALA A 73 3.78 -2.15 -13.76
N ALA A 74 3.48 -0.90 -13.41
CA ALA A 74 4.20 -0.15 -12.38
C ALA A 74 3.92 -0.63 -10.93
N GLY A 75 2.93 -1.49 -10.73
CA GLY A 75 2.63 -2.10 -9.44
C GLY A 75 1.57 -1.37 -8.61
N SER A 76 1.35 -1.86 -7.39
CA SER A 76 0.16 -1.54 -6.58
C SER A 76 0.03 -0.07 -6.18
N VAL A 77 1.14 0.63 -5.92
CA VAL A 77 1.12 2.06 -5.52
C VAL A 77 0.62 2.94 -6.65
N VAL A 78 1.16 2.73 -7.86
CA VAL A 78 0.76 3.50 -9.06
C VAL A 78 -0.64 3.10 -9.50
N TRP A 79 -0.98 1.81 -9.44
CA TRP A 79 -2.35 1.31 -9.64
C TRP A 79 -3.37 1.99 -8.72
N THR A 80 -3.07 2.08 -7.42
CA THR A 80 -3.94 2.75 -6.43
C THR A 80 -4.15 4.22 -6.81
N ALA A 81 -3.11 4.91 -7.26
CA ALA A 81 -3.21 6.29 -7.71
C ALA A 81 -4.09 6.43 -8.97
N PHE A 82 -3.96 5.50 -9.93
CA PHE A 82 -4.83 5.46 -11.10
C PHE A 82 -6.29 5.20 -10.73
N CYS A 83 -6.59 4.23 -9.87
CA CYS A 83 -7.95 3.94 -9.44
C CYS A 83 -8.63 5.15 -8.77
N ARG A 84 -7.87 6.00 -8.06
CA ARG A 84 -8.40 7.24 -7.45
C ARG A 84 -8.85 8.27 -8.48
N ASP A 85 -8.23 8.28 -9.66
CA ASP A 85 -8.56 9.25 -10.72
C ASP A 85 -9.81 8.85 -11.52
N ILE A 86 -10.28 7.60 -11.38
CA ILE A 86 -11.52 7.13 -12.02
C ILE A 86 -12.72 7.83 -11.38
N LYS A 87 -13.50 8.54 -12.22
CA LYS A 87 -14.71 9.27 -11.80
C LYS A 87 -15.90 8.35 -11.56
N ASP A 88 -16.00 7.24 -12.30
CA ASP A 88 -17.05 6.24 -12.12
C ASP A 88 -16.80 5.37 -10.88
N ASP A 89 -17.72 5.44 -9.92
CA ASP A 89 -17.64 4.71 -8.65
C ASP A 89 -17.66 3.18 -8.80
N SER A 90 -18.41 2.65 -9.78
CA SER A 90 -18.52 1.21 -10.03
C SER A 90 -17.20 0.66 -10.58
N ILE A 91 -16.64 1.35 -11.58
CA ILE A 91 -15.35 0.99 -12.17
C ILE A 91 -14.23 1.16 -11.14
N ARG A 92 -14.25 2.25 -10.36
CA ARG A 92 -13.27 2.50 -9.29
C ARG A 92 -13.23 1.39 -8.25
N LYS A 93 -14.40 0.93 -7.77
CA LYS A 93 -14.47 -0.19 -6.81
C LYS A 93 -13.87 -1.47 -7.39
N ARG A 94 -14.19 -1.80 -8.66
CA ARG A 94 -13.59 -2.95 -9.35
C ARG A 94 -12.08 -2.79 -9.54
N CYS A 95 -11.60 -1.59 -9.87
CA CYS A 95 -10.19 -1.28 -10.00
C CYS A 95 -9.42 -1.60 -8.70
N PHE A 96 -9.95 -1.20 -7.55
CA PHE A 96 -9.35 -1.54 -6.25
C PHE A 96 -9.42 -3.03 -5.92
N ALA A 97 -10.52 -3.71 -6.28
CA ALA A 97 -10.66 -5.15 -6.04
C ALA A 97 -9.61 -5.98 -6.79
N VAL A 98 -9.19 -5.55 -7.98
CA VAL A 98 -8.17 -6.24 -8.80
C VAL A 98 -6.75 -5.77 -8.45
N GLY A 99 -6.58 -4.74 -7.60
CA GLY A 99 -5.27 -4.12 -7.34
C GLY A 99 -4.26 -5.00 -6.61
N LEU A 100 -4.70 -6.05 -5.92
CA LEU A 100 -3.84 -7.02 -5.22
C LEU A 100 -3.58 -8.29 -6.04
N GLU A 101 -4.13 -8.36 -7.26
CA GLU A 101 -4.02 -9.51 -8.15
C GLU A 101 -2.78 -9.43 -9.06
N SER A 102 -2.53 -10.52 -9.80
CA SER A 102 -1.46 -10.57 -10.79
C SER A 102 -1.59 -9.46 -11.85
N GLU A 103 -0.46 -9.12 -12.47
CA GLU A 103 -0.44 -8.14 -13.56
C GLU A 103 -1.39 -8.54 -14.71
N GLN A 104 -1.45 -9.83 -15.06
CA GLN A 104 -2.38 -10.34 -16.09
C GLN A 104 -3.84 -10.03 -15.74
N ARG A 105 -4.25 -10.15 -14.49
CA ARG A 105 -5.60 -9.80 -14.03
C ARG A 105 -5.86 -8.29 -14.13
N ARG A 106 -4.88 -7.46 -13.79
CA ARG A 106 -4.95 -6.00 -13.94
C ARG A 106 -5.00 -5.58 -15.42
N ASN A 107 -4.22 -6.21 -16.29
CA ASN A 107 -4.29 -6.00 -17.75
C ASN A 107 -5.65 -6.44 -18.32
N GLY A 108 -6.20 -7.54 -17.83
CA GLY A 108 -7.55 -7.99 -18.17
C GLY A 108 -8.60 -6.95 -17.79
N PHE A 109 -8.49 -6.33 -16.60
CA PHE A 109 -9.36 -5.22 -16.21
C PHE A 109 -9.22 -4.05 -17.20
N CYS A 110 -8.00 -3.61 -17.50
CA CYS A 110 -7.78 -2.49 -18.42
C CYS A 110 -8.42 -2.72 -19.79
N ASN A 111 -8.27 -3.92 -20.36
CA ASN A 111 -8.86 -4.26 -21.66
C ASN A 111 -10.40 -4.34 -21.69
N ASN A 112 -11.04 -4.51 -20.53
CA ASN A 112 -12.50 -4.61 -20.44
C ASN A 112 -13.20 -3.27 -20.21
N PHE A 113 -12.52 -2.30 -19.58
CA PHE A 113 -13.13 -1.02 -19.17
C PHE A 113 -12.58 0.20 -19.92
N PHE A 114 -11.43 0.08 -20.60
CA PHE A 114 -10.74 1.15 -21.32
C PHE A 114 -10.22 0.69 -22.68
#